data_AF-A0A8J5TZE5-F1
#
_entry.id   AF-A0A8J5TZE5-F1
#
_cell.length_a   1.000
_cell.length_b   1.000
_cell.length_c   1.000
_cell.angle_alpha   90.00
_cell.angle_beta   90.00
_cell.angle_gamma   90.00
#
_symmetry.space_group_name_H-M   'P 1'
#
loop_
_entity.id
_entity.type
_entity.pdbx_description
1 polymer ?
#
loop_
_entity_poly.entity_id
_entity_poly.type
_entity_poly.pdbx_seq_one_letter_code
_entity_poly.pdbx_strand_id
1 'polypeptide(L)'
;MEDIIQLNHEYQILVCRLYQVAVRPGAGIELHFRRQHQLKGQVLKDIKDYFGTLELADLTLIMIPDDNRPAIEQLTISNGYSCCMCRYLTIARDNIVHHWREAGHGVAEERWTEVRLQTWMRGRNYARYWIVPDNSDINGPANTANAADARSQSAIDELITASQARLKEEDAARLRKGDLKEDIDRDSP
;
A
#
# COMPACT_ATOMS: atom_id res chain seq x y z
N MET A 1 7.98 8.82 9.86
CA MET A 1 8.02 9.14 8.41
C MET A 1 7.59 7.93 7.57
N GLU A 2 7.89 6.71 8.03
CA GLU A 2 7.40 5.42 7.47
C GLU A 2 5.87 5.26 7.45
N ASP A 3 5.13 6.13 8.16
CA ASP A 3 3.67 6.08 8.16
C ASP A 3 3.02 6.77 6.94
N ILE A 4 3.80 7.54 6.16
CA ILE A 4 3.27 8.33 5.02
C ILE A 4 3.64 7.70 3.67
N ILE A 5 4.86 7.18 3.53
CA ILE A 5 5.34 6.54 2.31
C ILE A 5 5.75 5.10 2.60
N GLN A 6 5.43 4.20 1.67
CA GLN A 6 5.91 2.83 1.62
C GLN A 6 6.67 2.60 0.32
N LEU A 7 7.80 1.90 0.38
CA LEU A 7 8.49 1.38 -0.80
C LEU A 7 7.83 0.04 -1.19
N ASN A 8 7.35 -0.04 -2.42
CA ASN A 8 6.98 -1.31 -3.04
C ASN A 8 8.22 -1.85 -3.77
N HIS A 9 8.80 -2.91 -3.22
CA HIS A 9 10.02 -3.53 -3.75
C HIS A 9 9.80 -4.33 -5.03
N GLU A 10 8.59 -4.82 -5.29
CA GLU A 10 8.29 -5.58 -6.51
C GLU A 10 8.40 -4.68 -7.75
N TYR A 11 7.85 -3.46 -7.66
CA TYR A 11 7.85 -2.49 -8.76
C TYR A 11 8.90 -1.38 -8.61
N GLN A 12 9.63 -1.35 -7.50
CA GLN A 12 10.59 -0.30 -7.14
C GLN A 12 9.96 1.11 -7.19
N ILE A 13 8.77 1.25 -6.59
CA ILE A 13 8.02 2.51 -6.56
C ILE A 13 7.75 2.96 -5.13
N LEU A 14 7.66 4.28 -4.94
CA LEU A 14 7.17 4.85 -3.68
C LEU A 14 5.66 5.03 -3.74
N VAL A 15 4.95 4.52 -2.75
CA VAL A 15 3.50 4.69 -2.60
C VAL A 15 3.23 5.59 -1.40
N CYS A 16 2.51 6.68 -1.63
CA CYS A 16 1.99 7.50 -0.55
C CYS A 16 0.74 6.85 0.03
N ARG A 17 0.77 6.49 1.31
CA ARG A 17 -0.32 5.79 2.01
C ARG A 17 -1.53 6.69 2.25
N LEU A 18 -1.30 7.99 2.50
CA LEU A 18 -2.38 8.96 2.74
C LEU A 18 -3.17 9.30 1.48
N TYR A 19 -2.46 9.48 0.35
CA TYR A 19 -3.08 9.81 -0.94
C TYR A 19 -3.29 8.61 -1.85
N GLN A 20 -2.80 7.45 -1.42
CA GLN A 20 -2.91 6.15 -2.06
C GLN A 20 -2.52 6.18 -3.54
N VAL A 21 -1.36 6.79 -3.82
CA VAL A 21 -0.85 7.04 -5.17
C VAL A 21 0.65 6.82 -5.20
N ALA A 22 1.16 6.33 -6.33
CA ALA A 22 2.60 6.25 -6.54
C ALA A 22 3.20 7.64 -6.75
N VAL A 23 4.35 7.88 -6.13
CA VAL A 23 5.09 9.13 -6.17
C VAL A 23 6.14 9.04 -7.27
N ARG A 24 6.12 9.99 -8.20
CA ARG A 24 7.12 10.07 -9.27
C ARG A 24 8.51 10.30 -8.67
N PRO A 25 9.55 9.61 -9.16
CA PRO A 25 10.92 9.81 -8.68
C PRO A 25 11.48 11.19 -9.04
N GLY A 26 12.66 11.51 -8.48
CA GLY A 26 13.36 12.77 -8.72
C GLY A 26 12.57 13.99 -8.25
N ALA A 27 12.38 14.98 -9.13
CA ALA A 27 11.63 16.21 -8.81
C ALA A 27 10.16 15.94 -8.43
N GLY A 28 9.60 14.78 -8.82
CA GLY A 28 8.25 14.38 -8.47
C GLY A 28 8.04 14.15 -6.98
N ILE A 29 9.08 13.69 -6.26
CA ILE A 29 9.06 13.45 -4.82
C ILE A 29 8.84 14.77 -4.10
N GLU A 30 9.72 15.74 -4.35
CA GLU A 30 9.63 17.08 -3.76
C GLU A 30 8.28 17.73 -4.06
N LEU A 31 7.80 17.62 -5.30
CA LEU A 31 6.53 18.19 -5.73
C LEU A 31 5.33 17.58 -4.99
N HIS A 32 5.32 16.25 -4.82
CA HIS A 32 4.26 15.54 -4.12
C HIS A 32 4.18 15.99 -2.66
N PHE A 33 5.30 15.93 -1.94
CA PHE A 33 5.34 16.30 -0.52
C PHE A 33 5.06 17.78 -0.27
N ARG A 34 5.53 18.67 -1.15
CA ARG A 34 5.23 20.10 -1.04
C ARG A 34 3.74 20.40 -1.29
N ARG A 35 3.12 19.78 -2.30
CA ARG A 35 1.74 20.12 -2.69
C ARG A 35 0.70 19.40 -1.87
N GLN A 36 0.89 18.11 -1.62
CA GLN A 36 -0.09 17.26 -0.95
C GLN A 36 0.08 17.35 0.57
N HIS A 37 1.31 17.18 1.05
CA HIS A 37 1.60 17.19 2.50
C HIS A 37 1.99 18.58 3.04
N GLN A 38 2.09 19.60 2.19
CA GLN A 38 2.47 20.97 2.56
C GLN A 38 3.82 21.09 3.30
N LEU A 39 4.71 20.10 3.13
CA LEU A 39 6.04 20.07 3.75
C LEU A 39 6.98 21.09 3.09
N LYS A 40 7.86 21.69 3.89
CA LYS A 40 8.78 22.76 3.48
C LYS A 40 10.11 22.68 4.23
N GLY A 41 11.09 23.47 3.80
CA GLY A 41 12.36 23.63 4.50
C GLY A 41 13.19 22.35 4.54
N GLN A 42 13.93 22.16 5.63
CA GLN A 42 14.89 21.06 5.78
C GLN A 42 14.22 19.68 5.68
N VAL A 43 13.03 19.50 6.26
CA VAL A 43 12.30 18.22 6.21
C VAL A 43 12.05 17.77 4.77
N LEU A 44 11.63 18.69 3.89
CA LEU A 44 11.39 18.37 2.48
C LEU A 44 12.69 18.03 1.75
N LYS A 45 13.79 18.71 2.10
CA LYS A 45 15.11 18.45 1.54
C LYS A 45 15.61 17.06 1.96
N ASP A 46 15.50 16.72 3.25
CA ASP A 46 15.92 15.42 3.79
C ASP A 46 15.14 14.27 3.15
N ILE A 47 13.82 14.43 2.95
CA ILE A 47 12.97 13.46 2.24
C ILE A 47 13.45 13.25 0.82
N LYS A 48 13.69 14.33 0.07
CA LYS A 48 14.16 14.27 -1.31
C LYS A 48 15.53 13.61 -1.40
N ASP A 49 16.45 13.99 -0.51
CA ASP A 49 17.82 13.49 -0.51
C ASP A 49 17.83 12.00 -0.16
N TYR A 50 17.08 11.56 0.86
CA TYR A 50 16.94 10.15 1.22
C TYR A 50 16.39 9.31 0.07
N PHE A 51 15.19 9.63 -0.43
CA PHE A 51 14.57 8.84 -1.49
C PHE A 51 15.26 9.00 -2.85
N GLY A 52 16.02 10.07 -3.04
CA GLY A 52 16.85 10.28 -4.23
C GLY A 52 18.05 9.34 -4.34
N THR A 53 18.43 8.66 -3.25
CA THR A 53 19.45 7.60 -3.27
C THR A 53 18.91 6.25 -3.74
N LEU A 54 17.59 6.08 -3.81
CA LEU A 54 16.98 4.81 -4.21
C LEU A 54 16.84 4.71 -5.73
N GLU A 55 17.07 3.52 -6.27
CA GLU A 55 16.81 3.21 -7.69
C GLU A 55 15.30 2.97 -7.90
N LEU A 56 14.56 4.07 -8.04
CA LEU A 56 13.11 4.03 -8.25
C LEU A 56 12.75 3.99 -9.73
N ALA A 57 11.75 3.18 -10.07
CA ALA A 57 11.26 3.05 -11.44
C ALA A 57 10.50 4.30 -11.92
N ASP A 58 10.64 4.62 -13.21
CA ASP A 58 9.83 5.65 -13.85
C ASP A 58 8.40 5.14 -14.09
N LEU A 59 7.44 5.72 -13.37
CA LEU A 59 6.02 5.39 -13.43
C LEU A 59 5.37 5.59 -14.82
N THR A 60 6.05 6.25 -15.75
CA THR A 60 5.58 6.41 -17.14
C THR A 60 6.10 5.30 -18.07
N LEU A 61 7.21 4.65 -17.70
CA LEU A 61 7.89 3.66 -18.53
C LEU A 61 7.74 2.24 -17.98
N ILE A 62 7.59 2.09 -16.67
CA ILE A 62 7.39 0.79 -16.03
C ILE A 62 6.19 0.07 -16.64
N MET A 63 6.29 -1.25 -16.78
CA MET A 63 5.16 -2.09 -17.17
C MET A 63 4.03 -1.96 -16.14
N ILE A 64 2.80 -1.94 -16.61
CA ILE A 64 1.65 -2.12 -15.72
C ILE A 64 1.57 -3.60 -15.31
N PRO A 65 1.02 -3.90 -14.12
CA PRO A 65 0.71 -5.26 -13.73
C PRO A 65 -0.25 -5.91 -14.73
N ASP A 66 -0.20 -7.24 -14.80
CA ASP A 66 -1.20 -8.01 -15.55
C ASP A 66 -2.59 -7.81 -14.93
N ASP A 67 -3.62 -7.87 -15.78
CA ASP A 67 -5.00 -7.84 -15.33
C ASP A 67 -5.31 -9.03 -14.41
N ASN A 68 -6.15 -8.80 -13.40
CA ASN A 68 -6.58 -9.77 -12.39
C ASN A 68 -5.47 -10.27 -11.44
N ARG A 69 -4.36 -9.53 -11.33
CA ARG A 69 -3.41 -9.72 -10.22
C ARG A 69 -3.97 -9.15 -8.91
N PRO A 70 -3.54 -9.66 -7.74
CA PRO A 70 -3.88 -9.08 -6.46
C PRO A 70 -3.65 -7.56 -6.45
N ALA A 71 -4.55 -6.84 -5.79
CA ALA A 71 -4.44 -5.39 -5.68
C ALA A 71 -3.11 -5.02 -5.03
N ILE A 72 -2.42 -4.04 -5.60
CA ILE A 72 -1.21 -3.50 -4.98
C ILE A 72 -1.63 -2.73 -3.73
N GLU A 73 -1.06 -3.13 -2.59
CA GLU A 73 -1.37 -2.53 -1.31
C GLU A 73 -1.13 -1.01 -1.33
N GLN A 74 -1.97 -0.28 -0.58
CA GLN A 74 -1.91 1.17 -0.44
C GLN A 74 -2.17 1.98 -1.73
N LEU A 75 -2.42 1.36 -2.88
CA LEU A 75 -2.93 2.06 -4.07
C LEU A 75 -4.45 2.05 -4.11
N THR A 76 -5.05 3.18 -4.47
CA THR A 76 -6.52 3.29 -4.55
C THR A 76 -7.08 2.38 -5.64
N ILE A 77 -8.06 1.57 -5.25
CA ILE A 77 -8.95 0.86 -6.17
C ILE A 77 -10.11 1.78 -6.52
N SER A 78 -10.37 1.96 -7.82
CA SER A 78 -11.48 2.75 -8.34
C SER A 78 -12.39 1.89 -9.19
N ASN A 79 -13.71 2.11 -9.11
CA ASN A 79 -14.63 1.50 -10.05
C ASN A 79 -14.47 2.15 -11.43
N GLY A 80 -14.52 1.34 -12.47
CA GLY A 80 -14.37 1.77 -13.85
C GLY A 80 -15.01 0.81 -14.83
N TYR A 81 -14.62 0.94 -16.09
CA TYR A 81 -15.23 0.28 -17.22
C TYR A 81 -14.16 -0.32 -18.11
N SER A 82 -14.38 -1.57 -18.54
CA SER A 82 -13.58 -2.26 -19.55
C SER A 82 -14.40 -2.43 -20.82
N CYS A 83 -13.83 -2.03 -21.95
CA CYS A 83 -14.44 -2.32 -23.25
C CYS A 83 -14.47 -3.84 -23.50
N CYS A 84 -15.57 -4.37 -24.04
CA CYS A 84 -15.67 -5.80 -24.35
C CYS A 84 -14.92 -6.18 -25.64
N MET A 85 -14.63 -5.22 -26.51
CA MET A 85 -14.06 -5.47 -27.85
C MET A 85 -12.57 -5.19 -27.94
N CYS A 86 -12.00 -4.41 -27.01
CA CYS A 86 -10.57 -4.09 -27.01
C CYS A 86 -10.06 -3.76 -25.61
N ARG A 87 -8.74 -3.53 -25.47
CA ARG A 87 -8.09 -3.32 -24.16
C ARG A 87 -8.37 -1.96 -23.48
N TYR A 88 -9.30 -1.16 -24.01
CA TYR A 88 -9.59 0.17 -23.48
C TYR A 88 -10.21 0.11 -22.08
N LEU A 89 -9.58 0.80 -21.13
CA LEU A 89 -10.03 0.92 -19.74
C LEU A 89 -10.19 2.38 -19.35
N THR A 90 -11.20 2.68 -18.55
CA THR A 90 -11.39 4.02 -18.01
C THR A 90 -12.22 4.01 -16.73
N ILE A 91 -12.01 4.98 -15.86
CA ILE A 91 -12.90 5.21 -14.70
C ILE A 91 -14.10 6.10 -15.04
N ALA A 92 -14.09 6.75 -16.22
CA ALA A 92 -15.10 7.72 -16.60
C ALA A 92 -16.12 7.11 -17.56
N ARG A 93 -17.39 7.11 -17.16
CA ARG A 93 -18.48 6.54 -17.96
C ARG A 93 -18.62 7.20 -19.33
N ASP A 94 -18.50 8.53 -19.40
CA ASP A 94 -18.62 9.25 -20.66
C ASP A 94 -17.51 8.86 -21.65
N ASN A 95 -16.31 8.57 -21.14
CA ASN A 95 -15.19 8.15 -21.97
C ASN A 95 -15.42 6.76 -22.58
N ILE A 96 -15.97 5.79 -21.85
CA ILE A 96 -16.24 4.45 -22.42
C ILE A 96 -17.35 4.50 -23.48
N VAL A 97 -18.37 5.33 -23.26
CA VAL A 97 -19.45 5.57 -24.22
C VAL A 97 -18.90 6.21 -25.50
N HIS A 98 -18.04 7.23 -25.34
CA HIS A 98 -17.40 7.90 -26.48
C HIS A 98 -16.47 6.96 -27.23
N HIS A 99 -15.60 6.24 -26.51
CA HIS A 99 -14.70 5.24 -27.06
C HIS A 99 -15.45 4.21 -27.91
N TRP A 100 -16.56 3.66 -27.42
CA TRP A 100 -17.34 2.67 -28.16
C TRP A 100 -17.78 3.18 -29.55
N ARG A 101 -18.19 4.45 -29.62
CA ARG A 101 -18.63 5.09 -30.87
C ARG A 101 -17.45 5.37 -31.79
N GLU A 102 -16.36 5.94 -31.26
CA GLU A 102 -15.19 6.32 -32.07
C GLU A 102 -14.41 5.11 -32.60
N ALA A 103 -14.32 4.04 -31.81
CA ALA A 103 -13.62 2.82 -32.19
C ALA A 103 -14.42 1.96 -33.19
N GLY A 104 -15.69 2.29 -33.44
CA GLY A 104 -16.52 1.59 -34.43
C GLY A 104 -16.92 0.17 -34.02
N HIS A 105 -17.03 -0.13 -32.73
CA HIS A 105 -17.32 -1.48 -32.19
C HIS A 105 -18.73 -2.02 -32.51
N GLY A 106 -19.56 -1.25 -33.22
CA GLY A 106 -20.85 -1.70 -33.74
C GLY A 106 -21.97 -1.81 -32.69
N VAL A 107 -22.91 -2.72 -32.93
CA VAL A 107 -24.12 -2.92 -32.13
C VAL A 107 -23.99 -4.23 -31.36
N ALA A 108 -23.21 -4.20 -30.27
CA ALA A 108 -23.15 -5.31 -29.32
C ALA A 108 -24.17 -5.09 -28.19
N GLU A 109 -24.76 -6.17 -27.69
CA GLU A 109 -25.65 -6.13 -26.51
C GLU A 109 -24.87 -5.67 -25.28
N GLU A 110 -23.69 -6.27 -25.05
CA GLU A 110 -22.75 -5.89 -24.01
C GLU A 110 -21.60 -5.07 -24.59
N ARG A 111 -21.55 -3.78 -24.23
CA ARG A 111 -20.57 -2.83 -24.78
C ARG A 111 -19.32 -2.68 -23.88
N TRP A 112 -19.53 -2.76 -22.58
CA TRP A 112 -18.46 -2.69 -21.59
C TRP A 112 -18.93 -3.37 -20.31
N THR A 113 -17.98 -3.82 -19.51
CA THR A 113 -18.21 -4.37 -18.18
C THR A 113 -17.74 -3.38 -17.11
N GLU A 114 -18.41 -3.38 -15.96
CA GLU A 114 -17.92 -2.68 -14.78
C GLU A 114 -16.81 -3.50 -14.14
N VAL A 115 -15.69 -2.85 -13.83
CA VAL A 115 -14.47 -3.50 -13.32
C VAL A 115 -13.84 -2.66 -12.22
N ARG A 116 -13.04 -3.28 -11.36
CA ARG A 116 -12.20 -2.58 -10.39
C ARG A 116 -10.84 -2.30 -11.02
N LEU A 117 -10.39 -1.05 -10.95
CA LEU A 117 -9.17 -0.60 -11.59
C LEU A 117 -8.19 -0.02 -10.57
N GLN A 118 -6.90 -0.27 -10.79
CA GLN A 118 -5.81 0.48 -10.16
C GLN A 118 -4.97 1.20 -11.24
N THR A 119 -4.24 2.22 -10.81
CA THR A 119 -3.28 2.97 -11.62
C THR A 119 -2.12 3.41 -10.73
N TRP A 120 -0.93 3.54 -11.30
CA TRP A 120 0.21 4.13 -10.59
C TRP A 120 -0.08 5.58 -10.19
N MET A 121 -0.57 6.35 -11.15
CA MET A 121 -0.72 7.79 -11.03
C MET A 121 -2.16 8.19 -11.30
N ARG A 122 -2.64 9.11 -10.46
CA ARG A 122 -3.91 9.81 -10.69
C ARG A 122 -3.68 10.93 -11.69
N GLY A 123 -4.54 11.03 -12.71
CA GLY A 123 -4.51 12.11 -13.68
C GLY A 123 -4.97 11.69 -15.07
N ARG A 124 -5.69 12.58 -15.76
CA ARG A 124 -6.38 12.29 -17.02
C ARG A 124 -5.47 11.79 -18.16
N ASN A 125 -4.22 12.25 -18.20
CA ASN A 125 -3.32 12.02 -19.34
C ASN A 125 -2.22 10.99 -19.09
N TYR A 126 -2.10 10.49 -17.86
CA TYR A 126 -0.99 9.59 -17.47
C TYR A 126 -1.47 8.34 -16.74
N ALA A 127 -2.78 8.20 -16.51
CA ALA A 127 -3.33 7.02 -15.87
C ALA A 127 -3.24 5.82 -16.83
N ARG A 128 -2.54 4.78 -16.37
CA ARG A 128 -2.43 3.50 -17.08
C ARG A 128 -3.08 2.47 -16.16
N TYR A 129 -4.28 2.05 -16.54
CA TYR A 129 -5.11 1.19 -15.70
C TYR A 129 -4.85 -0.30 -15.97
N TRP A 130 -4.98 -1.08 -14.91
CA TRP A 130 -5.11 -2.53 -14.95
C TRP A 130 -6.30 -2.97 -14.08
N ILE A 131 -6.87 -4.11 -14.42
CA ILE A 131 -8.02 -4.69 -13.71
C ILE A 131 -7.51 -5.43 -12.47
N VAL A 132 -8.23 -5.25 -11.37
CA VAL A 132 -8.03 -5.98 -10.11
C VAL A 132 -9.22 -6.94 -9.95
N PRO A 133 -9.00 -8.20 -9.49
CA PRO A 133 -10.08 -9.17 -9.25
C PRO A 133 -11.16 -8.56 -8.39
N ASP A 134 -12.41 -8.99 -8.51
CA ASP A 134 -13.40 -8.67 -7.48
C ASP A 134 -13.28 -9.66 -6.31
N ASN A 135 -13.30 -9.17 -5.07
CA ASN A 135 -13.22 -10.06 -3.90
C ASN A 135 -14.55 -10.77 -3.64
N SER A 136 -15.60 -10.43 -4.41
CA SER A 136 -16.92 -11.03 -4.35
C SER A 136 -16.95 -12.47 -4.88
N ASP A 137 -15.98 -12.87 -5.72
CA ASP A 137 -15.90 -14.21 -6.32
C ASP A 137 -15.17 -15.26 -5.45
N ILE A 138 -14.63 -14.88 -4.28
CA ILE A 138 -13.92 -15.79 -3.35
C ILE A 138 -14.92 -16.60 -2.48
N ASN A 139 -16.21 -16.65 -2.83
CA ASN A 139 -17.20 -17.52 -2.19
C ASN A 139 -17.59 -18.73 -3.06
N GLY A 140 -16.62 -19.31 -3.80
CA GLY A 140 -16.66 -20.70 -4.26
C GLY A 140 -16.06 -21.63 -3.20
N PRO A 141 -16.48 -22.90 -3.07
CA PRO A 141 -16.29 -23.70 -1.87
C PRO A 141 -14.81 -23.88 -1.54
N ALA A 142 -14.41 -23.34 -0.39
CA ALA A 142 -13.06 -23.45 0.16
C ALA A 142 -12.74 -24.92 0.49
N ASN A 143 -12.18 -25.64 -0.48
CA ASN A 143 -11.58 -26.95 -0.24
C ASN A 143 -10.08 -26.78 0.03
N THR A 144 -9.77 -26.86 1.34
CA THR A 144 -8.55 -27.42 1.93
C THR A 144 -7.19 -26.85 1.49
N ALA A 145 -6.78 -25.75 2.14
CA ALA A 145 -5.37 -25.40 2.32
C ALA A 145 -5.06 -24.74 3.69
N ASN A 146 -5.94 -24.86 4.69
CA ASN A 146 -5.85 -24.09 5.95
C ASN A 146 -5.24 -24.81 7.18
N ALA A 147 -4.59 -25.97 7.00
CA ALA A 147 -4.03 -26.70 8.15
C ALA A 147 -2.58 -26.30 8.49
N ALA A 148 -1.80 -25.78 7.54
CA ALA A 148 -0.38 -25.48 7.73
C ALA A 148 -0.13 -24.05 8.28
N ASP A 149 -0.97 -23.08 7.91
CA ASP A 149 -0.79 -21.68 8.28
C ASP A 149 -1.22 -21.41 9.74
N ALA A 150 -2.34 -22.00 10.17
CA ALA A 150 -2.83 -21.89 11.56
C ALA A 150 -1.84 -22.48 12.60
N ARG A 151 -1.10 -23.54 12.24
CA ARG A 151 -0.09 -24.13 13.13
C ARG A 151 1.16 -23.25 13.27
N SER A 152 1.46 -22.45 12.26
CA SER A 152 2.60 -21.54 12.25
C SER A 152 2.30 -20.26 13.03
N GLN A 153 1.08 -19.71 12.92
CA GLN A 153 0.63 -18.59 13.76
C GLN A 153 0.50 -18.96 15.24
N SER A 154 -0.02 -20.16 15.56
CA SER A 154 -0.12 -20.62 16.95
C SER A 154 1.25 -20.76 17.62
N ALA A 155 2.30 -21.16 16.89
CA ALA A 155 3.65 -21.29 17.44
C ALA A 155 4.33 -19.93 17.68
N ILE A 156 4.00 -18.92 16.87
CA ILE A 156 4.53 -17.56 17.02
C ILE A 156 3.88 -16.86 18.23
N ASP A 157 2.56 -17.01 18.40
CA ASP A 157 1.84 -16.43 19.53
C ASP A 157 2.27 -17.02 20.89
N GLU A 158 2.58 -18.32 20.94
CA GLU A 158 3.16 -18.94 22.14
C GLU A 158 4.54 -18.36 22.50
N LEU A 159 5.38 -18.09 21.49
CA LEU A 159 6.73 -17.56 21.70
C LEU A 159 6.72 -16.11 22.19
N ILE A 160 5.79 -15.29 21.66
CA ILE A 160 5.57 -13.92 22.12
C ILE A 160 5.04 -13.92 23.56
N THR A 161 4.07 -14.79 23.87
CA THR A 161 3.50 -14.92 25.20
C THR A 161 4.53 -15.34 26.24
N ALA A 162 5.36 -16.34 25.93
CA ALA A 162 6.43 -16.80 26.84
C ALA A 162 7.48 -15.71 27.09
N SER A 163 7.85 -14.95 26.04
CA SER A 163 8.81 -13.86 26.16
C SER A 163 8.27 -12.71 27.02
N GLN A 164 6.98 -12.36 26.87
CA GLN A 164 6.34 -11.34 27.68
C GLN A 164 6.21 -11.76 29.16
N ALA A 165 5.95 -13.04 29.43
CA ALA A 165 5.89 -13.55 30.80
C ALA A 165 7.25 -13.44 31.51
N ARG A 166 8.34 -13.83 30.81
CA ARG A 166 9.70 -13.74 31.36
C ARG A 166 10.12 -12.30 31.64
N LEU A 167 9.80 -11.37 30.74
CA LEU A 167 10.09 -9.94 30.95
C LEU A 167 9.33 -9.38 32.15
N LYS A 168 8.05 -9.75 32.33
CA LYS A 168 7.26 -9.32 33.49
C LYS A 168 7.81 -9.89 34.80
N GLU A 169 8.31 -11.13 34.79
CA GLU A 169 8.92 -11.75 35.97
C GLU A 169 10.26 -11.08 36.34
N GLU A 170 11.06 -10.74 35.33
CA GLU A 170 12.33 -10.01 35.51
C GLU A 170 12.10 -8.58 36.04
N ASP A 171 11.13 -7.86 35.49
CA ASP A 171 10.77 -6.51 35.99
C ASP A 171 10.18 -6.56 37.41
N ALA A 172 9.38 -7.57 37.76
CA ALA A 172 8.89 -7.77 39.12
C ALA A 172 10.03 -8.06 40.11
N ALA A 173 11.06 -8.83 39.69
CA ALA A 173 12.23 -9.08 40.51
C ALA A 173 13.09 -7.81 40.71
N ARG A 174 13.15 -6.93 39.71
CA ARG A 174 13.84 -5.63 39.81
C ARG A 174 13.13 -4.68 40.77
N LEU A 175 11.79 -4.60 40.75
CA LEU A 175 11.04 -3.80 41.72
C LEU A 175 11.31 -4.26 43.17
N ARG A 176 11.27 -5.58 43.44
CA ARG A 176 11.57 -6.10 44.80
C ARG A 176 12.99 -5.80 45.28
N LYS A 177 13.96 -5.66 44.37
CA LYS A 177 15.35 -5.32 44.71
C LYS A 177 15.56 -3.82 44.88
N GLY A 178 14.72 -2.99 44.26
CA GLY A 178 14.71 -1.53 44.41
C GLY A 178 14.27 -1.10 45.81
N ASP A 179 13.25 -1.75 46.36
CA ASP A 179 12.70 -1.45 47.70
C ASP A 179 13.66 -1.74 48.86
N LEU A 180 14.79 -2.42 48.62
CA LEU A 180 15.79 -2.73 49.66
C LEU A 180 16.93 -1.69 49.77
N LYS A 181 16.98 -0.68 48.90
CA LYS A 181 18.13 0.25 48.80
C LYS A 181 17.87 1.69 49.21
N GLU A 182 16.67 2.05 49.61
CA GLU A 182 16.33 3.42 50.07
C GLU A 182 16.13 3.51 51.58
N ASP A 183 17.03 2.91 52.36
CA ASP A 183 17.14 3.21 53.80
C ASP A 183 18.62 3.31 54.17
N ILE A 184 19.27 4.39 53.70
CA ILE A 184 20.53 4.86 54.28
C ILE A 184 20.30 6.29 54.75
N ASP A 185 19.73 6.32 55.94
CA ASP A 185 19.75 7.40 56.92
C ASP A 185 21.06 8.22 56.85
N ARG A 186 20.91 9.51 56.60
CA ARG A 186 21.96 10.51 56.77
C ARG A 186 21.38 11.68 57.56
N ASP A 187 21.00 11.42 58.80
CA ASP A 187 20.98 12.44 59.83
C ASP A 187 22.18 12.28 60.77
N SER A 188 22.98 13.35 60.90
CA SER A 188 23.84 13.68 62.05
C SER A 188 24.84 14.79 61.67
N PRO A 189 25.29 15.61 62.63
CA PRO A 189 24.55 16.45 63.58
C PRO A 189 24.88 17.95 63.42
#